data_AF-W1YKZ8-F1
#
_entry.id   AF-W1YKZ8-F1
#
_cell.length_a   1.000
_cell.length_b   1.000
_cell.length_c   1.000
_cell.angle_alpha   90.00
_cell.angle_beta   90.00
_cell.angle_gamma   90.00
#
_symmetry.space_group_name_H-M   'P 1'
#
loop_
_entity.id
_entity.type
_entity.pdbx_description
1 polymer ?
#
loop_
_entity_poly.entity_id
_entity_poly.type
_entity_poly.pdbx_seq_one_letter_code
_entity_poly.pdbx_strand_id
1 'polypeptide(L)'
;MDLPLDVLLGKTPKMTREVQTLKAKGDALVREGITIADAVKRVLHLPTVAEKTFLVTIGDRSVTGMVARDQMVGPWQVPVANCAVTTASLDSYYGE
;
A
#
# COMPACT_ATOMS: atom_id res chain seq x y z
N MET A 1 26.57 -29.15 24.17
CA MET A 1 25.34 -28.89 24.97
C MET A 1 24.20 -29.55 24.23
N ASP A 2 23.46 -30.42 24.91
CA ASP A 2 22.37 -31.22 24.34
C ASP A 2 21.06 -30.71 24.96
N LEU A 3 20.41 -29.75 24.29
CA LEU A 3 19.11 -29.23 24.71
C LEU A 3 18.03 -29.80 23.78
N PRO A 4 16.98 -30.43 24.32
CA PRO A 4 15.91 -30.95 23.50
C PRO A 4 15.08 -29.83 22.85
N LEU A 5 14.58 -30.10 21.64
CA LEU A 5 13.91 -29.14 20.75
C LEU A 5 12.67 -28.51 21.38
N ASP A 6 12.03 -29.17 22.33
CA ASP A 6 10.87 -28.71 23.09
C ASP A 6 11.19 -27.57 24.05
N VAL A 7 12.40 -27.54 24.61
CA VAL A 7 12.92 -26.44 25.44
C VAL A 7 13.31 -25.24 24.57
N LEU A 8 13.89 -25.51 23.39
CA LEU A 8 14.26 -24.49 22.41
C LEU A 8 13.04 -23.83 21.73
N LEU A 9 11.94 -24.58 21.56
CA LEU A 9 10.74 -24.16 20.84
C LEU A 9 9.49 -24.08 21.73
N GLY A 10 9.68 -24.12 23.06
CA GLY A 10 8.62 -24.06 24.05
C GLY A 10 7.77 -22.80 23.85
N LYS A 11 6.47 -22.97 23.61
CA LYS A 11 5.56 -21.85 23.37
C LYS A 11 5.10 -21.26 24.70
N THR A 12 5.32 -19.97 24.89
CA THR A 12 4.74 -19.24 26.02
C THR A 12 3.21 -19.26 25.95
N PRO A 13 2.50 -19.20 27.09
CA PRO A 13 1.04 -19.11 27.12
C PRO A 13 0.53 -18.00 26.19
N LYS A 14 -0.57 -18.26 25.48
CA LYS A 14 -1.18 -17.26 24.59
C LYS A 14 -1.63 -16.05 25.41
N MET A 15 -1.28 -14.86 24.95
CA MET A 15 -1.71 -13.61 25.57
C MET A 15 -3.23 -13.46 25.41
N THR A 16 -3.96 -13.40 26.53
CA THR A 16 -5.36 -12.96 26.56
C THR A 16 -5.37 -11.45 26.71
N ARG A 17 -6.06 -10.75 25.80
CA ARG A 17 -6.24 -9.30 25.86
C ARG A 17 -7.69 -8.98 26.17
N GLU A 18 -7.94 -8.44 27.35
CA GLU A 18 -9.21 -7.79 27.66
C GLU A 18 -9.10 -6.32 27.24
N VAL A 19 -9.95 -5.90 26.31
CA VAL A 19 -9.93 -4.55 25.74
C VAL A 19 -11.33 -3.96 25.69
N GLN A 20 -11.40 -2.64 25.77
CA GLN A 20 -12.64 -1.89 25.62
C GLN A 20 -12.54 -0.95 24.42
N THR A 21 -13.64 -0.78 23.70
CA THR A 21 -13.71 0.13 22.55
C THR A 21 -13.88 1.57 23.04
N LEU A 22 -13.08 2.48 22.51
CA LEU A 22 -13.24 3.92 22.72
C LEU A 22 -13.61 4.59 21.39
N LYS A 23 -14.44 5.63 21.44
CA LYS A 23 -14.91 6.36 20.26
C LYS A 23 -14.50 7.83 20.35
N ALA A 24 -13.83 8.33 19.32
CA ALA A 24 -13.55 9.74 19.20
C ALA A 24 -14.82 10.53 18.92
N LYS A 25 -14.95 11.71 19.54
CA LYS A 25 -15.96 12.70 19.16
C LYS A 25 -15.40 13.49 17.97
N GLY A 26 -16.11 13.49 16.85
CA GLY A 26 -15.70 14.27 15.67
C GLY A 26 -16.10 15.73 15.83
N ASP A 27 -15.17 16.63 15.51
CA ASP A 27 -15.44 18.07 15.43
C ASP A 27 -15.69 18.47 13.96
N ALA A 28 -16.52 19.50 13.77
CA ALA A 28 -16.75 20.06 12.44
C ALA A 28 -15.47 20.72 11.92
N LEU A 29 -15.18 20.55 10.62
CA LEU A 29 -14.04 21.20 10.01
C LEU A 29 -14.28 22.71 9.94
N VAL A 30 -13.39 23.48 10.57
CA VAL A 30 -13.34 24.93 10.46
C VAL A 30 -12.84 25.31 9.07
N ARG A 31 -13.64 26.09 8.33
CA ARG A 31 -13.37 26.43 6.91
C ARG A 31 -12.90 27.85 6.70
N GLU A 32 -12.83 28.66 7.76
CA GLU A 32 -12.28 30.02 7.65
C GLU A 32 -10.83 29.95 7.11
N GLY A 33 -10.55 30.74 6.07
CA GLY A 33 -9.24 30.76 5.42
C GLY A 33 -8.98 29.61 4.42
N ILE A 34 -9.88 28.64 4.29
CA ILE A 34 -9.77 27.58 3.27
C ILE A 34 -10.44 28.05 1.97
N THR A 35 -9.63 28.35 0.96
CA THR A 35 -10.11 28.56 -0.41
C THR A 35 -9.90 27.31 -1.24
N ILE A 36 -10.70 27.11 -2.30
CA ILE A 36 -10.56 25.94 -3.18
C ILE A 36 -9.17 25.93 -3.84
N ALA A 37 -8.67 27.08 -4.28
CA ALA A 37 -7.35 27.19 -4.89
C ALA A 37 -6.23 26.78 -3.93
N ASP A 38 -6.27 27.25 -2.68
CA ASP A 38 -5.29 26.86 -1.65
C ASP A 38 -5.44 25.38 -1.27
N ALA A 39 -6.67 24.88 -1.15
CA ALA A 39 -6.94 23.47 -0.85
C ALA A 39 -6.38 22.54 -1.93
N VAL A 40 -6.62 22.83 -3.21
CA VAL A 40 -6.06 22.05 -4.34
C VAL A 40 -4.54 22.04 -4.27
N LYS A 41 -3.92 23.21 -4.06
CA LYS A 41 -2.46 23.29 -3.92
C LYS A 41 -1.96 22.42 -2.76
N ARG A 42 -2.53 22.55 -1.57
CA ARG A 42 -2.10 21.79 -0.38
C ARG A 42 -2.33 20.30 -0.53
N VAL A 43 -3.49 19.89 -1.03
CA VAL A 43 -3.83 18.46 -1.21
C VAL A 43 -2.90 17.81 -2.21
N LEU A 44 -2.57 18.49 -3.33
CA LEU A 44 -1.62 17.94 -4.31
C LEU A 44 -0.16 17.92 -3.80
N HIS A 45 0.19 18.74 -2.81
CA HIS A 45 1.51 18.72 -2.15
C HIS A 45 1.57 17.78 -0.94
N LEU A 46 0.46 17.18 -0.53
CA LEU A 46 0.45 16.20 0.56
C LEU A 46 1.16 14.92 0.09
N PRO A 47 2.23 14.43 0.76
CA PRO A 47 2.98 13.28 0.29
C PRO A 47 2.13 12.02 0.06
N THR A 48 1.05 11.83 0.82
CA THR A 48 0.08 10.73 0.62
C THR A 48 -0.62 10.80 -0.73
N VAL A 49 -0.86 11.99 -1.27
CA VAL A 49 -1.57 12.24 -2.54
C VAL A 49 -0.61 12.50 -3.71
N ALA A 50 0.51 13.15 -3.44
CA ALA A 50 1.51 13.53 -4.44
C ALA A 50 2.02 12.34 -5.28
N GLU A 51 2.65 12.63 -6.41
CA GLU A 51 3.19 11.61 -7.30
C GLU A 51 4.20 10.67 -6.59
N LYS A 52 4.12 9.36 -6.88
CA LYS A 52 4.91 8.32 -6.20
C LYS A 52 6.07 7.77 -7.04
N THR A 53 6.48 8.46 -8.09
CA THR A 53 7.55 8.01 -9.01
C THR A 53 8.81 7.59 -8.26
N PHE A 54 9.22 8.31 -7.20
CA PHE A 54 10.39 7.98 -6.39
C PHE A 54 10.32 6.62 -5.67
N LEU A 55 9.11 6.11 -5.38
CA LEU A 55 8.90 4.78 -4.81
C LEU A 55 8.74 3.71 -5.88
N VAL A 56 8.24 4.09 -7.05
CA VAL A 56 7.89 3.15 -8.12
C VAL A 56 9.12 2.78 -8.95
N THR A 57 9.95 3.75 -9.35
CA THR A 57 11.04 3.53 -10.33
C THR A 57 12.28 2.87 -9.75
N ILE A 58 12.40 2.82 -8.42
CA ILE A 58 13.54 2.20 -7.74
C ILE A 58 13.48 0.66 -7.73
N GLY A 59 12.30 0.09 -7.96
CA GLY A 59 12.08 -1.35 -8.05
C GLY A 59 11.87 -1.81 -9.49
N ASP A 60 12.35 -3.02 -9.80
CA ASP A 60 12.04 -3.68 -11.07
C ASP A 60 10.53 -3.99 -11.16
N ARG A 61 9.95 -3.78 -12.35
CA ARG A 61 8.51 -4.00 -12.63
C ARG A 61 8.28 -4.78 -13.93
N SER A 62 9.26 -5.56 -14.36
CA SER A 62 9.22 -6.28 -15.64
C SER A 62 9.80 -7.70 -15.56
N VAL A 63 10.62 -7.97 -14.56
CA VAL A 63 11.21 -9.30 -14.33
C VAL A 63 10.08 -10.33 -14.24
N THR A 64 10.29 -11.48 -14.88
CA THR A 64 9.33 -12.57 -15.21
C THR A 64 8.63 -12.48 -16.57
N GLY A 65 8.47 -11.28 -17.17
CA GLY A 65 7.73 -11.12 -18.42
C GLY A 65 6.22 -11.36 -18.31
N MET A 66 5.70 -11.56 -17.10
CA MET A 66 4.28 -11.81 -16.82
C MET A 66 3.56 -10.57 -16.27
N VAL A 67 4.19 -9.39 -16.29
CA VAL A 67 3.57 -8.15 -15.80
C VAL A 67 2.67 -7.57 -16.89
N ALA A 68 1.35 -7.66 -16.69
CA ALA A 68 0.35 -7.11 -17.61
C ALA A 68 -0.04 -5.66 -17.27
N ARG A 69 -0.03 -5.31 -15.99
CA ARG A 69 -0.31 -3.94 -15.50
C ARG A 69 0.63 -3.61 -14.34
N ASP A 70 1.49 -2.61 -14.55
CA ASP A 70 2.25 -1.96 -13.49
C ASP A 70 1.64 -0.59 -13.12
N GLN A 71 2.27 0.07 -12.15
CA GLN A 71 1.85 1.36 -11.59
C GLN A 71 1.85 2.49 -12.64
N MET A 72 2.75 2.44 -13.63
CA MET A 72 2.88 3.47 -14.66
C MET A 72 1.79 3.31 -15.73
N VAL A 73 1.07 4.38 -16.08
CA VAL A 73 -0.10 4.31 -16.98
C VAL A 73 0.06 5.22 -18.20
N GLY A 74 -0.31 4.66 -19.35
CA GLY A 74 -0.42 5.38 -20.62
C GLY A 74 0.91 5.81 -21.22
N PRO A 75 0.89 6.55 -22.35
CA PRO A 75 2.11 6.97 -23.05
C PRO A 75 3.04 7.85 -22.21
N TRP A 76 2.50 8.56 -21.22
CA TRP A 76 3.25 9.43 -20.32
C TRP A 76 3.75 8.74 -19.05
N GLN A 77 3.48 7.45 -18.87
CA GLN A 77 3.99 6.64 -17.77
C GLN A 77 3.74 7.26 -16.38
N VAL A 78 2.53 7.77 -16.14
CA VAL A 78 2.18 8.43 -14.86
C VAL A 78 1.82 7.35 -13.83
N PRO A 79 2.34 7.36 -12.58
CA PRO A 79 2.13 6.29 -11.59
C PRO A 79 0.74 6.35 -10.93
N VAL A 80 -0.32 6.05 -11.68
CA VAL A 80 -1.72 6.18 -11.25
C VAL A 80 -2.56 4.92 -11.45
N ALA A 81 -1.96 3.76 -11.73
CA ALA A 81 -2.72 2.51 -11.78
C ALA A 81 -3.27 2.15 -10.40
N ASN A 82 -4.54 1.73 -10.33
CA ASN A 82 -5.21 1.39 -9.07
C ASN A 82 -4.80 0.02 -8.51
N CYS A 83 -4.41 -0.92 -9.38
CA CYS A 83 -3.98 -2.26 -9.01
C CYS A 83 -2.93 -2.79 -9.99
N ALA A 84 -2.22 -3.84 -9.56
CA ALA A 84 -1.30 -4.60 -10.39
C ALA A 84 -2.01 -5.84 -10.97
N VAL A 85 -1.63 -6.24 -12.19
CA VAL A 85 -2.15 -7.44 -12.86
C VAL A 85 -0.97 -8.22 -13.45
N THR A 86 -0.95 -9.54 -13.20
CA THR A 86 0.04 -10.46 -13.75
C THR A 86 -0.63 -11.58 -14.54
N THR A 87 -0.02 -12.03 -15.63
CA THR A 87 -0.51 -13.21 -16.37
C THR A 87 -0.24 -14.48 -15.57
N ALA A 88 -1.11 -15.48 -15.72
CA ALA A 88 -0.95 -16.78 -15.05
C ALA A 88 0.22 -17.60 -15.63
N SER A 89 0.56 -17.36 -16.89
CA SER A 89 1.68 -17.97 -17.60
C SER A 89 2.09 -17.10 -18.79
N LEU A 90 3.13 -17.51 -19.52
CA LEU A 90 3.56 -16.82 -20.75
C LEU A 90 2.73 -17.22 -21.98
N ASP A 91 1.98 -18.32 -21.91
CA ASP A 91 1.34 -18.96 -23.06
C ASP A 91 -0.13 -19.40 -22.84
N SER A 92 -0.75 -19.12 -21.69
CA SER A 92 -2.17 -19.47 -21.44
C SER A 92 -3.15 -18.32 -21.72
N TYR A 93 -4.30 -18.71 -22.27
CA TYR A 93 -5.46 -17.84 -22.54
C TYR A 93 -6.49 -17.89 -21.40
N TYR A 94 -6.03 -18.05 -20.15
CA TYR A 94 -6.89 -18.06 -18.97
C TYR A 94 -6.26 -17.15 -17.90
N GLY A 95 -6.92 -16.03 -17.62
CA GLY A 95 -6.56 -15.11 -16.54
C GLY A 95 -7.74 -14.22 -16.18
N GLU A 96 -8.10 -14.22 -14.90
CA GLU A 96 -9.01 -13.27 -14.23
C GLU A 96 -8.33 -11.92 -14.00
#